data_AF-A4JU77-F1
#
_entry.id   AF-A4JU77-F1
#
_cell.length_a   1.000
_cell.length_b   1.000
_cell.length_c   1.000
_cell.angle_alpha   90.00
_cell.angle_beta   90.00
_cell.angle_gamma   90.00
#
_symmetry.space_group_name_H-M   'P 1'
#
loop_
_entity.id
_entity.type
_entity.pdbx_description
1 polymer ?
#
loop_
_entity_poly.entity_id
_entity_poly.type
_entity_poly.pdbx_seq_one_letter_code
_entity_poly.pdbx_strand_id
1 'polypeptide(L)'
;MTERRNPTEAAVRRGAQAARDGRSESDCPYRDKRVHSSHRLSWSRSWINAWLRGFREEKQRMQRDPPADRASGPGNEVLNRC
;
A
#
# COMPACT_ATOMS: atom_id res chain seq x y z
N MET A 1 -19.11 25.92 -2.28
CA MET A 1 -18.89 24.74 -3.15
C MET A 1 -18.69 23.55 -2.24
N THR A 2 -19.67 22.65 -2.11
CA THR A 2 -19.51 21.43 -1.29
C THR A 2 -18.58 20.47 -2.04
N GLU A 3 -17.34 20.35 -1.56
CA GLU A 3 -16.38 19.37 -2.08
C GLU A 3 -17.02 17.98 -1.99
N ARG A 4 -17.26 17.38 -3.16
CA ARG A 4 -17.73 16.00 -3.26
C ARG A 4 -16.63 15.12 -2.67
N ARG A 5 -16.76 14.76 -1.38
CA ARG A 5 -15.90 13.76 -0.72
C ARG A 5 -15.99 12.48 -1.53
N ASN A 6 -14.97 12.23 -2.34
CA ASN A 6 -14.95 11.06 -3.22
C ASN A 6 -14.90 9.83 -2.30
N PRO A 7 -15.88 8.92 -2.34
CA PRO A 7 -15.96 7.83 -1.37
C PRO A 7 -14.73 6.91 -1.38
N THR A 8 -13.97 6.92 -2.46
CA THR A 8 -12.72 6.17 -2.63
C THR A 8 -11.51 6.83 -1.96
N GLU A 9 -11.54 8.12 -1.62
CA GLU A 9 -10.41 8.79 -0.94
C GLU A 9 -10.12 8.19 0.43
N ALA A 10 -11.18 7.83 1.18
CA ALA A 10 -11.02 7.19 2.47
C ALA A 10 -10.30 5.84 2.33
N ALA A 11 -10.57 5.09 1.25
CA ALA A 11 -9.88 3.85 0.96
C ALA A 11 -8.40 4.08 0.61
N VAL A 12 -8.08 5.10 -0.18
CA VAL A 12 -6.69 5.49 -0.50
C VAL A 12 -5.90 5.80 0.77
N ARG A 13 -6.44 6.66 1.65
CA ARG A 13 -5.77 7.05 2.90
C ARG A 13 -5.52 5.85 3.82
N ARG A 14 -6.47 4.92 3.90
CA ARG A 14 -6.32 3.68 4.66
C ARG A 14 -5.25 2.77 4.07
N GLY A 15 -5.15 2.68 2.75
CA GLY A 15 -4.09 1.93 2.07
C GLY A 15 -2.70 2.48 2.37
N ALA A 16 -2.53 3.80 2.28
CA ALA A 16 -1.28 4.46 2.63
C ALA A 16 -0.91 4.23 4.11
N GLN A 17 -1.87 4.33 5.03
CA GLN A 17 -1.61 4.06 6.45
C GLN A 17 -1.17 2.60 6.68
N ALA A 18 -1.83 1.63 6.05
CA ALA A 18 -1.44 0.22 6.15
C ALA A 18 -0.01 -0.03 5.64
N ALA A 19 0.42 0.68 4.59
CA ALA A 19 1.81 0.62 4.12
C ALA A 19 2.81 1.16 5.16
N ARG A 20 2.47 2.27 5.84
CA ARG A 20 3.27 2.85 6.96
C ARG A 20 3.36 1.92 8.14
N ASP A 21 2.26 1.27 8.48
CA ASP A 21 2.20 0.32 9.59
C ASP A 21 2.90 -1.02 9.26
N GLY A 22 3.47 -1.17 8.05
CA GLY A 22 4.17 -2.39 7.63
C GLY A 22 3.24 -3.58 7.34
N ARG A 23 1.94 -3.35 7.17
CA ARG A 23 0.95 -4.39 6.81
C ARG A 23 1.16 -4.91 5.39
N SER A 24 0.46 -6.00 5.06
CA SER A 24 0.52 -6.65 3.75
C SER A 24 -0.60 -6.17 2.80
N GLU A 25 -0.41 -6.29 1.49
CA GLU A 25 -1.49 -6.00 0.51
C GLU A 25 -2.73 -6.90 0.73
N SER A 26 -2.53 -8.10 1.27
CA SER A 26 -3.59 -9.06 1.62
C SER A 26 -4.44 -8.64 2.82
N ASP A 27 -3.98 -7.69 3.64
CA ASP A 27 -4.76 -7.14 4.77
C ASP A 27 -5.85 -6.15 4.31
N CYS A 28 -6.10 -6.04 3.00
CA CYS A 28 -7.16 -5.19 2.46
C CYS A 28 -8.53 -5.58 3.07
N PRO A 29 -9.23 -4.65 3.75
CA PRO A 29 -10.49 -4.96 4.45
C PRO A 29 -11.67 -5.17 3.49
N TYR A 30 -11.49 -4.87 2.21
CA TYR A 30 -12.53 -4.96 1.19
C TYR A 30 -12.50 -6.32 0.51
N ARG A 31 -13.48 -7.19 0.83
CA ARG A 31 -13.62 -8.50 0.17
C ARG A 31 -14.17 -8.37 -1.25
N ASP A 32 -13.61 -9.15 -2.17
CA ASP A 32 -14.20 -9.35 -3.50
C ASP A 32 -15.46 -10.24 -3.36
N LYS A 33 -16.65 -9.67 -3.62
CA LYS A 33 -17.95 -10.30 -3.35
C LYS A 33 -18.52 -11.09 -4.53
N ARG A 34 -17.70 -11.61 -5.45
CA ARG A 34 -18.17 -12.33 -6.67
C ARG A 34 -19.06 -13.55 -6.45
N VAL A 35 -19.23 -14.05 -5.22
CA VAL A 35 -19.82 -15.37 -4.95
C VAL A 35 -21.33 -15.36 -4.59
N HIS A 36 -21.96 -14.19 -4.41
CA HIS A 36 -23.38 -14.17 -4.01
C HIS A 36 -24.18 -13.00 -4.62
N SER A 37 -24.76 -13.26 -5.79
CA SER A 37 -26.18 -12.92 -6.05
C SER A 37 -26.62 -11.45 -6.08
N SER A 38 -25.81 -10.48 -6.54
CA SER A 38 -26.39 -9.17 -6.83
C SER A 38 -25.61 -8.39 -7.89
N HIS A 39 -26.32 -7.92 -8.92
CA HIS A 39 -25.85 -7.05 -10.02
C HIS A 39 -25.26 -5.69 -9.57
N ARG A 40 -24.87 -5.51 -8.30
CA ARG A 40 -24.17 -4.32 -7.75
C ARG A 40 -22.64 -4.42 -7.90
N LEU A 41 -22.19 -4.85 -9.08
CA LEU A 41 -20.83 -5.31 -9.39
C LEU A 41 -19.68 -4.28 -9.28
N SER A 42 -19.92 -3.00 -9.00
CA SER A 42 -18.92 -1.96 -9.30
C SER A 42 -18.27 -1.26 -8.11
N TRP A 43 -18.90 -1.24 -6.93
CA TRP A 43 -18.38 -0.42 -5.82
C TRP A 43 -17.23 -1.08 -5.06
N SER A 44 -17.30 -2.38 -4.81
CA SER A 44 -16.26 -3.10 -4.05
C SER A 44 -14.90 -3.08 -4.76
N ARG A 45 -14.88 -3.24 -6.10
CA ARG A 45 -13.62 -3.18 -6.88
C ARG A 45 -13.01 -1.79 -6.89
N SER A 46 -13.82 -0.75 -7.02
CA SER A 46 -13.32 0.63 -6.97
C SER A 46 -12.67 0.96 -5.63
N TRP A 47 -13.19 0.42 -4.53
CA TRP A 47 -12.63 0.61 -3.19
C TRP A 47 -11.38 -0.25 -2.94
N ILE A 48 -11.37 -1.50 -3.42
CA ILE A 48 -10.16 -2.36 -3.41
C ILE A 48 -9.04 -1.68 -4.20
N ASN A 49 -9.32 -1.25 -5.43
CA ASN A 49 -8.34 -0.58 -6.28
C ASN A 49 -7.84 0.72 -5.66
N ALA A 50 -8.74 1.52 -5.06
CA ALA A 50 -8.36 2.75 -4.38
C ALA A 50 -7.44 2.49 -3.17
N TRP A 51 -7.74 1.47 -2.37
CA TRP A 51 -6.90 1.05 -1.24
C TRP A 51 -5.53 0.57 -1.71
N LEU A 52 -5.49 -0.33 -2.69
CA LEU A 52 -4.23 -0.86 -3.25
C LEU A 52 -3.39 0.25 -3.89
N ARG A 53 -4.03 1.23 -4.55
CA ARG A 53 -3.33 2.39 -5.12
C ARG A 53 -2.61 3.17 -4.03
N GLY A 54 -3.31 3.55 -2.96
CA GLY A 54 -2.70 4.29 -1.84
C GLY A 54 -1.59 3.51 -1.14
N PHE A 55 -1.78 2.20 -0.96
CA PHE A 55 -0.77 1.32 -0.38
C PHE A 55 0.52 1.26 -1.22
N ARG A 56 0.39 1.06 -2.54
CA ARG A 56 1.53 0.97 -3.47
C ARG A 56 2.27 2.29 -3.61
N GLU A 57 1.54 3.40 -3.75
CA GLU A 57 2.14 4.75 -3.81
C GLU A 57 2.98 5.04 -2.56
N GLU A 58 2.46 4.69 -1.37
CA GLU A 58 3.19 4.90 -0.12
C GLU A 58 4.39 3.96 0.01
N LYS A 59 4.25 2.68 -0.34
CA LYS A 59 5.39 1.74 -0.38
C LYS A 59 6.50 2.21 -1.32
N GLN A 60 6.15 2.75 -2.49
CA GLN A 60 7.12 3.30 -3.43
C GLN A 60 7.80 4.55 -2.87
N ARG A 61 7.06 5.44 -2.20
CA ARG A 61 7.65 6.60 -1.50
C ARG A 61 8.67 6.17 -0.44
N MET A 62 8.33 5.18 0.39
CA MET A 62 9.23 4.64 1.42
C MET A 62 10.47 3.96 0.84
N GLN A 63 10.38 3.35 -0.33
CA GLN A 63 11.53 2.72 -1.00
C GLN A 63 12.44 3.76 -1.66
N ARG A 64 11.86 4.85 -2.20
CA ARG A 64 12.60 5.92 -2.87
C ARG A 64 13.34 6.83 -1.90
N ASP A 65 12.71 7.14 -0.77
CA ASP A 65 13.33 7.87 0.34
C ASP A 65 13.59 6.86 1.47
N PRO A 66 14.59 5.97 1.32
CA PRO A 66 14.99 5.13 2.44
C PRO A 66 15.38 6.05 3.59
N PRO A 67 14.91 5.82 4.83
CA PRO A 67 15.42 6.57 5.96
C PRO A 67 16.94 6.44 5.95
N ALA A 68 17.63 7.58 5.99
CA ALA A 68 19.09 7.72 5.85
C ALA A 68 19.89 6.91 6.91
N ASP A 69 19.22 6.16 7.77
CA ASP A 69 19.73 5.50 8.96
C ASP A 69 19.97 3.98 8.77
N ARG A 70 20.11 3.50 7.53
CA ARG A 70 20.60 2.13 7.25
C ARG A 70 21.80 2.07 6.30
N ALA A 71 22.53 3.16 6.15
CA ALA A 71 23.91 3.12 5.69
C ALA A 71 24.84 2.86 6.89
N SER A 72 24.77 1.66 7.48
CA SER A 72 25.78 1.18 8.44
C SER A 72 25.70 -0.35 8.56
N GLY A 73 26.23 -1.02 7.54
CA GLY A 73 26.92 -2.29 7.74
C GLY A 73 28.38 -2.06 7.37
N PRO A 74 29.32 -2.00 8.32
CA PRO A 74 30.73 -1.85 8.00
C PRO A 74 31.29 -3.16 7.42
N GLY A 75 32.06 -3.04 6.34
CA GLY A 75 33.19 -3.90 6.00
C GLY A 75 32.97 -5.40 5.89
N ASN A 76 32.81 -5.90 4.67
CA ASN A 76 33.32 -7.24 4.34
C ASN A 76 34.45 -7.12 3.31
N GLU A 77 35.52 -6.42 3.71
CA GLU A 77 36.82 -6.58 3.08
C GLU A 77 37.51 -7.75 3.77
N VAL A 78 37.34 -8.95 3.21
CA VAL A 78 38.29 -10.04 3.41
C VAL A 78 38.79 -10.45 2.03
N LEU A 79 39.74 -9.64 1.55
CA LEU A 79 40.74 -10.05 0.58
C LEU A 79 41.55 -11.22 1.16
N ASN A 80 41.09 -12.45 0.99
CA ASN A 80 41.96 -13.61 1.13
C ASN A 80 42.53 -13.97 -0.24
N ARG A 81 43.65 -13.30 -0.54
CA ARG A 81 44.74 -13.82 -1.36
C ARG A 81 45.32 -15.05 -0.64
N CYS A 82 45.26 -16.20 -1.28
CA CYS A 82 46.22 -17.30 -1.18
C CYS A 82 46.27 -17.97 -2.56
#